data_AF-A0A223RWK8-F1
#
_entry.id   AF-A0A223RWK8-F1
#
_cell.length_a   1.000
_cell.length_b   1.000
_cell.length_c   1.000
_cell.angle_alpha   90.00
_cell.angle_beta   90.00
_cell.angle_gamma   90.00
#
_symmetry.space_group_name_H-M   'P 1'
#
loop_
_entity.id
_entity.type
_entity.pdbx_description
1 polymer ?
#
loop_
_entity_poly.entity_id
_entity_poly.type
_entity_poly.pdbx_seq_one_letter_code
_entity_poly.pdbx_strand_id
1 'polypeptide(L)' 'MLLRDERSGQLTPTGARVLRDLLNGEEPERVTEKLVIAYRVDRRTAADDVNAVLEKLHAARLVDAE' A
#
# COMPACT_ATOMS: atom_id res chain seq x y z
N MET A 1 7.18 -6.03 -6.76
CA MET A 1 6.86 -4.83 -5.97
C MET A 1 7.03 -5.12 -4.48
N LEU A 2 7.18 -4.10 -3.64
CA LEU A 2 7.34 -4.25 -2.19
C LEU A 2 6.04 -4.75 -1.55
N LEU A 3 4.89 -4.31 -2.07
CA LEU A 3 3.56 -4.63 -1.52
C LEU A 3 2.84 -5.76 -2.24
N ARG A 4 3.26 -6.09 -3.46
CA ARG A 4 2.64 -7.13 -4.28
C ARG A 4 3.69 -8.04 -4.92
N ASP A 5 3.45 -9.32 -4.82
CA ASP A 5 4.18 -10.34 -5.55
C ASP A 5 3.64 -10.45 -6.99
N GLU A 6 4.52 -10.29 -7.98
CA GLU A 6 4.11 -10.24 -9.38
C GLU A 6 3.77 -11.60 -9.97
N ARG A 7 4.30 -12.69 -9.38
CA ARG A 7 4.05 -14.06 -9.87
C ARG A 7 2.71 -14.61 -9.40
N SER A 8 2.38 -14.39 -8.14
CA SER A 8 1.17 -14.90 -7.51
C SER A 8 0.01 -13.90 -7.55
N GLY A 9 0.30 -12.61 -7.77
CA GLY A 9 -0.68 -11.54 -7.69
C GLY A 9 -1.14 -11.22 -6.26
N GLN A 10 -0.65 -11.94 -5.25
CA GLN A 10 -0.99 -11.74 -3.85
C GLN A 10 -0.23 -10.56 -3.23
N LEU A 11 -0.78 -10.05 -2.12
CA LEU A 11 -0.06 -9.10 -1.29
C LEU A 11 1.14 -9.77 -0.64
N THR A 12 2.26 -9.06 -0.59
CA THR A 12 3.37 -9.46 0.27
C THR A 12 2.95 -9.30 1.74
N PRO A 13 3.69 -9.88 2.70
CA PRO A 13 3.46 -9.58 4.12
C PRO A 13 3.49 -8.08 4.44
N THR A 14 4.32 -7.32 3.74
CA THR A 14 4.36 -5.86 3.82
C THR A 14 3.08 -5.24 3.25
N GLY A 15 2.63 -5.71 2.08
CA GLY A 15 1.36 -5.30 1.48
C GLY A 15 0.15 -5.57 2.35
N ALA A 16 0.09 -6.71 3.02
CA ALA A 16 -0.98 -7.04 3.97
C ALA A 16 -0.98 -6.10 5.18
N ARG A 17 0.19 -5.68 5.65
CA ARG A 17 0.32 -4.70 6.74
C ARG A 17 -0.15 -3.31 6.29
N VAL A 18 0.30 -2.85 5.13
CA VAL A 18 -0.15 -1.57 4.53
C VAL A 18 -1.65 -1.56 4.34
N LEU A 19 -2.22 -2.63 3.76
CA LEU A 19 -3.66 -2.77 3.59
C LEU A 19 -4.40 -2.62 4.92
N ARG A 20 -3.93 -3.29 5.97
CA ARG A 20 -4.58 -3.19 7.29
C ARG A 20 -4.51 -1.77 7.85
N ASP A 21 -3.38 -1.09 7.71
CA ASP A 21 -3.22 0.27 8.21
C ASP A 21 -4.18 1.23 7.46
N LEU A 22 -4.31 1.10 6.13
CA LEU A 22 -5.27 1.85 5.31
C LEU A 22 -6.73 1.55 5.69
N LEU A 23 -7.10 0.28 5.86
CA LEU A 23 -8.47 -0.11 6.27
C LEU A 23 -8.83 0.37 7.68
N ASN A 24 -7.83 0.68 8.52
CA ASN A 24 -8.03 1.28 9.83
C ASN A 24 -8.12 2.82 9.78
N GLY A 25 -8.11 3.42 8.58
CA GLY A 25 -8.25 4.86 8.37
C GLY A 25 -6.94 5.64 8.50
N GLU A 26 -5.78 4.99 8.37
CA GLU A 26 -4.52 5.71 8.34
C GLU A 26 -4.30 6.37 6.97
N GLU A 27 -3.89 7.65 7.00
CA GLU A 27 -3.62 8.44 5.79
C GLU A 27 -2.52 7.81 4.91
N PRO A 28 -2.70 7.73 3.58
CA PRO A 28 -1.75 7.15 2.64
C PRO A 28 -0.33 7.73 2.74
N GLU A 29 -0.19 9.04 2.98
CA GLU A 29 1.10 9.71 3.15
C GLU A 29 1.84 9.18 4.38
N ARG A 30 1.11 8.91 5.47
CA ARG A 30 1.69 8.41 6.72
C ARG A 30 2.12 6.96 6.57
N VAL A 31 1.37 6.15 5.83
CA VAL A 31 1.76 4.77 5.48
C VAL A 31 3.00 4.77 4.57
N THR A 32 3.06 5.68 3.60
CA THR A 32 4.24 5.88 2.74
C THR A 32 5.49 6.21 3.57
N GLU A 33 5.39 7.11 4.54
CA GLU A 33 6.51 7.46 5.43
C GLU A 33 6.98 6.26 6.27
N LYS A 34 6.05 5.44 6.77
CA LYS A 34 6.41 4.19 7.47
C LYS A 34 7.20 3.24 6.58
N LEU A 35 6.84 3.12 5.30
CA LEU A 35 7.56 2.26 4.35
C LEU A 35 8.98 2.76 4.07
N VAL A 36 9.13 4.07 3.85
CA VAL A 36 10.44 4.70 3.64
C VAL A 36 11.36 4.43 4.84
N ILE A 37 10.85 4.61 6.07
CA ILE A 37 11.64 4.41 7.29
C ILE A 37 11.98 2.93 7.50
N ALA A 38 10.99 2.04 7.41
CA ALA A 38 11.14 0.64 7.75
C ALA A 38 12.00 -0.15 6.72
N TYR A 39 11.86 0.19 5.43
CA TYR A 39 12.49 -0.56 4.35
C TYR A 39 13.59 0.22 3.62
N ARG A 40 13.84 1.48 4.00
CA ARG A 40 14.86 2.37 3.38
C ARG A 40 14.70 2.48 1.86
N VAL A 41 13.47 2.41 1.38
CA VAL A 41 13.12 2.65 -0.02
C VAL A 41 12.96 4.14 -0.27
N ASP A 42 13.08 4.57 -1.53
CA ASP A 42 12.82 5.96 -1.88
C ASP A 42 11.32 6.29 -1.74
N ARG A 43 11.03 7.55 -1.43
CA ARG A 43 9.66 8.02 -1.17
C ARG A 43 8.73 7.84 -2.38
N ARG A 44 9.26 7.98 -3.59
CA ARG A 44 8.46 7.85 -4.81
C ARG A 44 8.04 6.39 -5.02
N THR A 45 8.96 5.45 -4.94
CA THR A 45 8.63 4.02 -5.01
C THR A 45 7.65 3.60 -3.92
N ALA A 46 7.81 4.08 -2.69
CA ALA A 46 6.88 3.79 -1.61
C ALA A 46 5.47 4.33 -1.90
N ALA A 47 5.36 5.56 -2.42
CA ALA A 47 4.09 6.17 -2.77
C ALA A 47 3.42 5.46 -3.96
N ASP A 48 4.19 5.10 -4.99
CA ASP A 48 3.70 4.36 -6.15
C ASP A 48 3.13 3.00 -5.73
N ASP A 49 3.81 2.29 -4.82
CA ASP A 49 3.34 1.02 -4.27
C ASP A 49 2.05 1.19 -3.44
N VAL A 50 1.96 2.22 -2.58
CA VAL A 50 0.75 2.51 -1.77
C VAL A 50 -0.45 2.87 -2.68
N ASN A 51 -0.23 3.73 -3.68
CA ASN A 51 -1.27 4.10 -4.64
C ASN A 51 -1.78 2.89 -5.43
N ALA A 52 -0.88 1.99 -5.86
CA ALA A 52 -1.27 0.76 -6.55
C ALA A 52 -2.13 -0.18 -5.68
N VAL A 53 -1.99 -0.12 -4.35
CA VAL A 53 -2.88 -0.84 -3.43
C VAL A 53 -4.24 -0.14 -3.33
N LEU A 54 -4.26 1.19 -3.18
CA LEU A 54 -5.50 1.98 -3.10
C LEU A 54 -6.37 1.82 -4.36
N GLU A 55 -5.78 1.97 -5.55
CA GLU A 55 -6.49 1.79 -6.83
C GLU A 55 -7.21 0.44 -6.90
N LYS A 56 -6.59 -0.62 -6.37
CA LYS A 56 -7.20 -1.96 -6.33
C LYS A 56 -8.30 -2.10 -5.30
N LEU A 57 -8.18 -1.43 -4.15
CA LEU A 57 -9.24 -1.40 -3.16
C LEU A 57 -10.47 -0.64 -3.71
N HIS A 58 -10.25 0.49 -4.40
CA HIS A 58 -11.32 1.20 -5.09
C HIS A 58 -11.97 0.33 -6.16
N ALA A 59 -11.17 -0.34 -6.99
CA ALA A 59 -11.68 -1.27 -8.01
C ALA A 59 -12.50 -2.42 -7.41
N ALA A 60 -12.15 -2.86 -6.19
CA ALA A 60 -12.87 -3.88 -5.45
C ALA A 60 -14.09 -3.34 -4.66
N ARG A 61 -14.36 -2.02 -4.70
CA ARG A 61 -15.38 -1.32 -3.88
C ARG A 61 -15.22 -1.54 -2.37
N LEU A 62 -13.98 -1.65 -1.91
CA LEU A 62 -13.65 -1.85 -0.50
C LEU A 62 -13.28 -0.55 0.22
N VAL A 63 -13.13 0.54 -0.52
CA VAL A 63 -12.90 1.91 -0.02
C VAL A 63 -13.71 2.89 -0.87
N ASP A 64 -14.28 3.90 -0.25
CA ASP A 64 -15.02 4.95 -0.94
C ASP A 64 -14.04 5.87 -1.67
N ALA A 65 -14.33 6.18 -2.94
CA ALA A 65 -13.63 7.24 -3.66
C ALA A 65 -14.16 8.58 -3.14
N GLU A 66 -13.33 9.34 -2.43
CA GLU A 66 -13.59 10.76 -2.18
C GLU A 66 -13.58 11.55 -3.49
#